data_AF-A0A7C8GQP4-F1
#
_entry.id   AF-A0A7C8GQP4-F1
#
_cell.length_a   1.000
_cell.length_b   1.000
_cell.length_c   1.000
_cell.angle_alpha   90.00
_cell.angle_beta   90.00
_cell.angle_gamma   90.00
#
_symmetry.space_group_name_H-M   'P 1'
#
loop_
_entity.id
_entity.type
_entity.pdbx_description
1 polymer ?
#
loop_
_entity_poly.entity_id
_entity_poly.type
_entity_poly.pdbx_seq_one_letter_code
_entity_poly.pdbx_strand_id
1 'polypeptide(L)'
;MTAEPGEYGGANFDEEAVKAVIDTWPEGLEPEEYFRGIVGLTAGDYRKYQEFLDTVEVEFEGITAAPDGEPGEDGAADMPELNVQILLDASGSMAAEVDGKIKMDLAKDAIADFAKNLPEHANVSLRVYGHIGSSQAEGKEKSCATTEEVYALGEYNEDNCTKSLEKFSPTGYTPLALAIEDAAKDMEKLKGNDVRNIVYIVSDGKETCGGDPIAQAEAMHSSDIGAIVNIIGFDIEEAERDALEAIAEAGNGEYFHADTAKELKETFEEERLALIKAWGEWIHDNVTSNYEQVSEYIDPSYELSSEASDLSREEESRQKDLTRYMEETMEEVDAIGIRSLITDRSLDMREYIRMEFLDIRQEAREEGLEIRQEVRERGLEERQELRDMD
;
A
#
# COMPACT_ATOMS: atom_id res chain seq x y z
N MET A 1 -15.62 17.78 31.42
CA MET A 1 -16.19 19.10 31.09
C MET A 1 -17.60 18.94 30.48
N THR A 2 -18.49 18.26 31.20
CA THR A 2 -19.75 17.73 30.66
C THR A 2 -21.01 18.47 31.12
N ALA A 3 -20.86 19.44 32.03
CA ALA A 3 -22.00 20.19 32.56
C ALA A 3 -22.60 21.12 31.51
N GLU A 4 -23.90 21.39 31.63
CA GLU A 4 -24.55 22.47 30.87
C GLU A 4 -23.87 23.81 31.17
N PRO A 5 -23.74 24.71 30.17
CA PRO A 5 -23.23 26.04 30.40
C PRO A 5 -24.16 26.85 31.32
N GLY A 6 -23.60 27.87 31.95
CA GLY A 6 -24.38 28.86 32.68
C GLY A 6 -25.23 29.72 31.73
N GLU A 7 -26.30 30.31 32.25
CA GLU A 7 -27.21 31.18 31.49
C GLU A 7 -26.45 32.33 30.77
N TYR A 8 -25.40 32.83 31.40
CA TYR A 8 -24.53 33.91 30.91
C TYR A 8 -23.13 33.39 30.55
N GLY A 9 -23.02 32.11 30.16
CA GLY A 9 -21.77 31.47 29.77
C GLY A 9 -21.28 31.86 28.37
N GLY A 10 -19.95 31.99 28.21
CA GLY A 10 -19.32 32.16 26.91
C GLY A 10 -19.84 33.36 26.11
N ALA A 11 -20.40 33.11 24.92
CA ALA A 11 -20.91 34.16 24.03
C ALA A 11 -22.17 34.88 24.56
N ASN A 12 -22.87 34.30 25.53
CA ASN A 12 -24.09 34.86 26.14
C ASN A 12 -23.79 35.78 27.34
N PHE A 13 -22.52 36.05 27.62
CA PHE A 13 -22.15 36.85 28.78
C PHE A 13 -22.67 38.29 28.67
N ASP A 14 -23.52 38.64 29.63
CA ASP A 14 -24.02 39.99 29.85
C ASP A 14 -23.63 40.40 31.27
N GLU A 15 -22.59 41.23 31.37
CA GLU A 15 -22.01 41.63 32.64
C GLU A 15 -23.02 42.29 33.58
N GLU A 16 -23.90 43.14 33.04
CA GLU A 16 -24.88 43.89 33.83
C GLU A 16 -26.03 42.98 34.28
N ALA A 17 -26.47 42.05 33.43
CA ALA A 17 -27.46 41.05 33.83
C ALA A 17 -26.91 40.13 34.93
N VAL A 18 -25.66 39.68 34.83
CA VAL A 18 -25.02 38.85 35.86
C VAL A 18 -24.88 39.61 37.18
N LYS A 19 -24.43 40.86 37.16
CA LYS A 19 -24.38 41.72 38.36
C LYS A 19 -25.75 41.88 39.01
N ALA A 20 -26.80 42.11 38.22
CA ALA A 20 -28.16 42.23 38.74
C ALA A 20 -28.66 40.94 39.43
N VAL A 21 -28.21 39.76 38.97
CA VAL A 21 -28.49 38.49 39.67
C VAL A 21 -27.67 38.40 40.97
N ILE A 22 -26.39 38.76 40.93
CA ILE A 22 -25.48 38.77 42.09
C ILE A 22 -26.01 39.68 43.21
N ASP A 23 -26.58 40.85 42.88
CA ASP A 23 -27.19 41.78 43.82
C ASP A 23 -28.36 41.19 44.63
N THR A 24 -28.93 40.06 44.17
CA THR A 24 -30.01 39.37 44.87
C THR A 24 -29.52 38.28 45.82
N TRP A 25 -28.22 37.98 45.83
CA TRP A 25 -27.64 36.95 46.69
C TRP A 25 -27.57 37.40 48.15
N PRO A 26 -27.75 36.46 49.11
CA PRO A 26 -27.60 36.79 50.53
C PRO A 26 -26.14 37.12 50.86
N GLU A 27 -25.95 38.01 51.84
CA GLU A 27 -24.63 38.36 52.38
C GLU A 27 -24.13 37.30 53.39
N GLY A 28 -22.82 37.25 53.60
CA GLY A 28 -22.19 36.37 54.60
C GLY A 28 -22.19 34.89 54.25
N LEU A 29 -22.33 34.53 52.96
CA LEU A 29 -22.14 33.15 52.51
C LEU A 29 -20.65 32.75 52.53
N GLU A 30 -20.40 31.45 52.57
CA GLU A 30 -19.04 30.92 52.45
C GLU A 30 -18.49 31.14 51.02
N PRO A 31 -17.16 31.30 50.85
CA PRO A 31 -16.54 31.51 49.54
C PRO A 31 -16.93 30.47 48.49
N GLU A 32 -17.07 29.20 48.89
CA GLU A 32 -17.46 28.12 47.99
C GLU A 32 -18.89 28.28 47.45
N GLU A 33 -19.80 28.88 48.22
CA GLU A 33 -21.18 29.10 47.80
C GLU A 33 -21.26 30.19 46.74
N TYR A 34 -20.58 31.32 46.96
CA TYR A 34 -20.45 32.37 45.95
C TYR A 34 -19.73 31.88 44.69
N PHE A 35 -18.64 31.12 44.86
CA PHE A 35 -17.91 30.51 43.75
C PHE A 35 -18.82 29.63 42.89
N ARG A 36 -19.60 28.72 43.51
CA ARG A 36 -20.54 27.86 42.78
C ARG A 36 -21.63 28.65 42.07
N GLY A 37 -22.13 29.72 42.70
CA GLY A 37 -23.10 30.62 42.08
C GLY A 37 -22.54 31.30 40.84
N ILE A 38 -21.33 31.85 40.93
CA ILE A 38 -20.63 32.51 39.81
C ILE A 38 -20.41 31.51 38.68
N VAL A 39 -19.83 30.35 38.98
CA VAL A 39 -19.60 29.30 37.96
C VAL A 39 -20.93 28.84 37.35
N GLY A 40 -21.97 28.64 38.15
CA GLY A 40 -23.29 28.22 37.65
C GLY A 40 -23.95 29.24 36.71
N LEU A 41 -23.66 30.54 36.87
CA LEU A 41 -24.16 31.58 35.98
C LEU A 41 -23.30 31.74 34.73
N THR A 42 -21.98 31.59 34.83
CA THR A 42 -21.05 32.07 33.79
C THR A 42 -20.18 30.98 33.16
N ALA A 43 -20.31 29.71 33.55
CA ALA A 43 -19.53 28.62 32.95
C ALA A 43 -19.76 28.55 31.44
N GLY A 44 -18.69 28.51 30.66
CA GLY A 44 -18.74 28.31 29.21
C GLY A 44 -19.22 26.90 28.83
N ASP A 45 -19.58 26.73 27.55
CA ASP A 45 -19.93 25.41 27.01
C ASP A 45 -18.67 24.68 26.54
N TYR A 46 -18.26 23.68 27.30
CA TYR A 46 -17.08 22.86 26.99
C TYR A 46 -17.44 21.50 26.38
N ARG A 47 -18.74 21.20 26.21
CA ARG A 47 -19.19 19.87 25.82
C ARG A 47 -18.67 19.46 24.46
N LYS A 48 -18.54 20.39 23.50
CA LYS A 48 -17.96 20.11 22.18
C LYS A 48 -16.52 19.59 22.26
N TYR A 49 -15.72 20.10 23.20
CA TYR A 49 -14.34 19.66 23.38
C TYR A 49 -14.30 18.30 24.07
N GLN A 50 -15.16 18.10 25.07
CA GLN A 50 -15.29 16.81 25.72
C GLN A 50 -15.79 15.73 24.76
N GLU A 51 -16.76 16.04 23.91
CA GLU A 51 -17.29 15.12 22.90
C GLU A 51 -16.20 14.67 21.94
N PHE A 52 -15.33 15.57 21.47
CA PHE A 52 -14.16 15.19 20.69
C PHE A 52 -13.25 14.23 21.46
N LEU A 53 -12.89 14.56 22.71
CA LEU A 53 -12.06 13.69 23.56
C LEU A 53 -12.69 12.32 23.82
N ASP A 54 -14.02 12.25 23.93
CA ASP A 54 -14.75 11.02 24.23
C ASP A 54 -14.95 10.14 22.98
N THR A 55 -14.79 10.68 21.77
CA THR A 55 -15.12 10.01 20.50
C THR A 55 -13.93 9.78 19.59
N VAL A 56 -12.83 10.50 19.80
CA VAL A 56 -11.61 10.31 19.01
C VAL A 56 -10.98 8.97 19.38
N GLU A 57 -10.90 8.09 18.40
CA GLU A 57 -10.10 6.87 18.43
C GLU A 57 -9.06 7.04 17.33
N VAL A 58 -7.78 6.91 17.69
CA VAL A 58 -6.68 7.02 16.72
C VAL A 58 -6.62 5.69 15.98
N GLU A 59 -7.05 5.70 14.72
CA GLU A 59 -6.97 4.55 13.83
C GLU A 59 -6.46 5.02 12.46
N PHE A 60 -5.61 4.22 11.82
CA PHE A 60 -5.09 4.50 10.48
C PHE A 60 -5.67 3.50 9.49
N GLU A 61 -5.89 3.96 8.26
CA GLU A 61 -6.04 3.06 7.12
C GLU A 61 -4.75 2.23 7.00
N GLY A 62 -4.93 0.93 6.77
CA GLY A 62 -3.83 -0.02 6.67
C GLY A 62 -2.90 0.29 5.50
N ILE A 63 -1.70 -0.27 5.58
CA ILE A 63 -0.73 -0.24 4.49
C ILE A 63 -1.39 -0.82 3.21
N THR A 64 -1.09 -0.23 2.06
CA THR A 64 -1.59 -0.73 0.77
C THR A 64 -0.82 -1.97 0.30
N ALA A 65 -1.40 -2.75 -0.62
CA ALA A 65 -0.72 -3.90 -1.21
C ALA A 65 0.62 -3.49 -1.85
N ALA A 66 1.65 -4.30 -1.62
CA ALA A 66 3.00 -4.06 -2.10
C ALA A 66 3.18 -4.44 -3.58
N PRO A 67 4.25 -3.96 -4.25
CA PRO A 67 4.47 -4.19 -5.67
C PRO A 67 4.68 -5.65 -6.08
N ASP A 68 5.18 -6.47 -5.17
CA ASP A 68 5.33 -7.93 -5.29
C ASP A 68 4.01 -8.67 -5.14
N GLY A 69 2.97 -7.98 -4.66
CA GLY A 69 1.62 -8.50 -4.46
C GLY A 69 1.28 -8.77 -3.01
N GLU A 70 2.22 -8.68 -2.06
CA GLU A 70 1.94 -8.90 -0.63
C GLU A 70 0.83 -7.93 -0.12
N PRO A 71 -0.21 -8.43 0.57
CA PRO A 71 -1.26 -7.57 1.12
C PRO A 71 -0.68 -6.65 2.17
N GLY A 72 -1.30 -5.48 2.35
CA GLY A 72 -1.01 -4.65 3.52
C GLY A 72 -1.96 -4.94 4.68
N GLU A 73 -1.85 -4.17 5.76
CA GLU A 73 -2.42 -4.53 7.08
C GLU A 73 -3.96 -4.68 7.11
N ASP A 74 -4.71 -4.05 6.22
CA ASP A 74 -6.18 -4.22 6.11
C ASP A 74 -6.62 -5.48 5.32
N GLY A 75 -5.67 -6.33 4.91
CA GLY A 75 -5.88 -7.55 4.14
C GLY A 75 -5.31 -8.78 4.84
N ALA A 76 -5.92 -9.20 5.96
CA ALA A 76 -5.67 -10.53 6.52
C ALA A 76 -6.25 -11.63 5.61
N ALA A 77 -5.49 -12.01 4.60
CA ALA A 77 -5.59 -13.29 3.90
C ALA A 77 -4.16 -13.79 3.63
N ASP A 78 -3.96 -15.11 3.66
CA ASP A 78 -2.67 -15.76 3.39
C ASP A 78 -1.95 -15.13 2.17
N MET A 79 -0.62 -15.07 2.22
CA MET A 79 0.27 -14.57 1.16
C MET A 79 -0.20 -14.94 -0.27
N PRO A 80 -0.41 -13.97 -1.16
CA PRO A 80 0.55 -13.60 -2.19
C PRO A 80 1.40 -14.64 -2.89
N GLU A 81 0.95 -15.83 -3.27
CA GLU A 81 1.87 -16.74 -3.97
C GLU A 81 2.28 -16.11 -5.33
N LEU A 82 3.51 -15.58 -5.43
CA LEU A 82 4.06 -15.05 -6.67
C LEU A 82 4.57 -16.21 -7.52
N ASN A 83 3.89 -16.48 -8.62
CA ASN A 83 4.23 -17.56 -9.54
C ASN A 83 4.67 -16.97 -10.87
N VAL A 84 5.93 -17.20 -11.23
CA VAL A 84 6.50 -16.81 -12.52
C VAL A 84 6.72 -18.06 -13.36
N GLN A 85 6.06 -18.15 -14.50
CA GLN A 85 6.29 -19.22 -15.46
C GLN A 85 6.90 -18.68 -16.74
N ILE A 86 8.01 -19.26 -17.16
CA ILE A 86 8.74 -18.85 -18.35
C ILE A 86 8.54 -19.92 -19.43
N LEU A 87 8.02 -19.50 -20.58
CA LEU A 87 7.77 -20.34 -21.74
C LEU A 87 8.86 -20.09 -22.78
N LEU A 88 9.69 -21.10 -23.03
CA LEU A 88 10.78 -21.03 -24.01
C LEU A 88 10.40 -21.73 -25.31
N ASP A 89 10.44 -20.98 -26.41
CA ASP A 89 10.36 -21.52 -27.77
C ASP A 89 11.62 -22.33 -28.10
N ALA A 90 11.43 -23.59 -28.48
CA ALA A 90 12.47 -24.50 -28.96
C ALA A 90 12.17 -25.05 -30.36
N SER A 91 11.42 -24.30 -31.15
CA SER A 91 11.22 -24.56 -32.57
C SER A 91 12.53 -24.46 -33.37
N GLY A 92 12.50 -24.93 -34.62
CA GLY A 92 13.69 -24.99 -35.46
C GLY A 92 14.31 -23.63 -35.80
N SER A 93 13.55 -22.52 -35.75
CA SER A 93 14.06 -21.16 -35.99
C SER A 93 15.09 -20.72 -34.96
N MET A 94 14.95 -21.19 -33.71
CA MET A 94 15.89 -20.94 -32.62
C MET A 94 17.28 -21.57 -32.81
N ALA A 95 17.49 -22.33 -33.89
CA ALA A 95 18.80 -22.81 -34.33
C ALA A 95 19.62 -21.75 -35.08
N ALA A 96 19.00 -20.64 -35.48
CA ALA A 96 19.68 -19.54 -36.15
C ALA A 96 20.71 -18.86 -35.24
N GLU A 97 21.66 -18.16 -35.85
CA GLU A 97 22.66 -17.39 -35.13
C GLU A 97 22.28 -15.92 -35.05
N VAL A 98 22.42 -15.34 -33.86
CA VAL A 98 22.40 -13.90 -33.57
C VAL A 98 23.72 -13.55 -32.91
N ASP A 99 24.40 -12.52 -33.40
CA ASP A 99 25.73 -12.11 -32.92
C ASP A 99 26.78 -13.25 -32.88
N GLY A 100 26.67 -14.22 -33.79
CA GLY A 100 27.59 -15.37 -33.88
C GLY A 100 27.41 -16.41 -32.79
N LYS A 101 26.28 -16.40 -32.08
CA LYS A 101 25.85 -17.44 -31.13
C LYS A 101 24.46 -17.95 -31.52
N ILE A 102 24.14 -19.18 -31.15
CA ILE A 102 22.83 -19.77 -31.43
C ILE A 102 21.76 -19.06 -30.57
N LYS A 103 20.63 -18.67 -31.16
CA LYS A 103 19.51 -18.02 -30.47
C LYS A 103 19.10 -18.76 -29.20
N MET A 104 18.92 -20.08 -29.32
CA MET A 104 18.57 -20.95 -28.19
C MET A 104 19.54 -20.81 -27.01
N ASP A 105 20.85 -20.76 -27.26
CA ASP A 105 21.84 -20.65 -26.18
C ASP A 105 21.73 -19.29 -25.48
N LEU A 106 21.50 -18.21 -26.26
CA LEU A 106 21.29 -16.86 -25.73
C LEU A 106 20.01 -16.76 -24.89
N ALA A 107 18.92 -17.37 -25.36
CA ALA A 107 17.66 -17.39 -24.62
C ALA A 107 17.79 -18.16 -23.30
N LYS A 108 18.48 -19.31 -23.29
CA LYS A 108 18.76 -20.06 -22.06
C LYS A 108 19.60 -19.26 -21.07
N ASP A 109 20.65 -18.60 -21.55
CA ASP A 109 21.51 -17.77 -20.71
C ASP A 109 20.70 -16.62 -20.06
N ALA A 110 19.85 -15.95 -20.84
CA ALA A 110 19.02 -14.86 -20.34
C ALA A 110 17.93 -15.33 -19.37
N ILE A 111 17.26 -16.45 -19.66
CA ILE A 111 16.25 -17.03 -18.76
C ILE A 111 16.87 -17.47 -17.44
N ALA A 112 18.05 -18.10 -17.46
CA ALA A 112 18.74 -18.51 -16.24
C ALA A 112 19.13 -17.31 -15.37
N ASP A 113 19.61 -16.22 -16.01
CA ASP A 113 19.93 -14.95 -15.36
C ASP A 113 18.67 -14.33 -14.72
N PHE A 114 17.59 -14.22 -15.49
CA PHE A 114 16.32 -13.66 -15.00
C PHE A 114 15.71 -14.49 -13.87
N ALA A 115 15.61 -15.81 -14.02
CA ALA A 115 15.02 -16.69 -13.02
C ALA A 115 15.84 -16.70 -11.72
N LYS A 116 17.16 -16.59 -11.82
CA LYS A 116 18.05 -16.39 -10.66
C LYS A 116 17.78 -15.08 -9.93
N ASN A 117 17.30 -14.08 -10.67
CA ASN A 117 17.13 -12.73 -10.18
C ASN A 117 15.69 -12.39 -9.76
N LEU A 118 14.82 -13.39 -9.65
CA LEU A 118 13.49 -13.22 -9.06
C LEU A 118 13.57 -13.19 -7.52
N PRO A 119 12.58 -12.58 -6.83
CA PRO A 119 12.51 -12.57 -5.37
C PRO A 119 12.58 -13.99 -4.77
N GLU A 120 13.19 -14.17 -3.59
CA GLU A 120 13.42 -15.51 -2.98
C GLU A 120 12.10 -16.26 -2.70
N HIS A 121 11.02 -15.54 -2.43
CA HIS A 121 9.69 -16.10 -2.20
C HIS A 121 8.90 -16.43 -3.49
N ALA A 122 9.44 -16.12 -4.68
CA ALA A 122 8.79 -16.41 -5.95
C ALA A 122 8.91 -17.90 -6.31
N ASN A 123 7.78 -18.51 -6.67
CA ASN A 123 7.78 -19.80 -7.34
C ASN A 123 8.09 -19.62 -8.82
N VAL A 124 8.95 -20.47 -9.35
CA VAL A 124 9.37 -20.44 -10.75
C VAL A 124 8.99 -21.73 -11.46
N SER A 125 8.47 -21.64 -12.68
CA SER A 125 8.27 -22.77 -13.59
C SER A 125 8.90 -22.49 -14.93
N LEU A 126 9.45 -23.53 -15.57
CA LEU A 126 9.92 -23.46 -16.95
C LEU A 126 9.15 -24.44 -17.80
N ARG A 127 8.54 -23.93 -18.88
CA ARG A 127 7.88 -24.73 -19.91
C ARG A 127 8.58 -24.56 -21.23
N VAL A 128 8.80 -25.66 -21.95
CA VAL A 128 9.44 -25.67 -23.26
C VAL A 128 8.46 -26.23 -24.28
N TYR A 129 8.41 -25.61 -25.45
CA TYR A 129 7.57 -26.05 -26.56
C TYR A 129 8.35 -26.08 -27.87
N GLY A 130 7.92 -26.93 -28.81
CA GLY A 130 8.59 -27.08 -30.10
C GLY A 130 9.90 -27.88 -30.09
N HIS A 131 10.33 -28.45 -28.95
CA HIS A 131 11.55 -29.26 -28.83
C HIS A 131 11.39 -30.73 -29.28
N ILE A 132 10.18 -31.17 -29.61
CA ILE A 132 9.87 -32.56 -30.01
C ILE A 132 9.47 -32.62 -31.48
N GLY A 133 9.89 -33.68 -32.18
CA GLY A 133 9.54 -33.92 -33.58
C GLY A 133 10.64 -33.49 -34.55
N SER A 134 10.29 -32.72 -35.56
CA SER A 134 11.22 -32.08 -36.51
C SER A 134 10.53 -30.95 -37.27
N SER A 135 11.31 -30.04 -37.88
CA SER A 135 10.78 -28.96 -38.74
C SER A 135 10.32 -29.44 -40.12
N GLN A 136 10.27 -30.76 -40.35
CA GLN A 136 9.72 -31.35 -41.57
C GLN A 136 8.24 -31.69 -41.38
N ALA A 137 7.50 -31.80 -42.48
CA ALA A 137 6.05 -32.03 -42.44
C ALA A 137 5.65 -33.28 -41.63
N GLU A 138 6.49 -34.33 -41.65
CA GLU A 138 6.29 -35.56 -40.89
C GLU A 138 6.47 -35.37 -39.37
N GLY A 139 7.22 -34.35 -38.95
CA GLY A 139 7.43 -33.98 -37.55
C GLY A 139 6.31 -33.10 -36.99
N LYS A 140 5.56 -32.42 -37.85
CA LYS A 140 4.56 -31.40 -37.47
C LYS A 140 3.54 -31.91 -36.47
N GLU A 141 2.93 -33.07 -36.71
CA GLU A 141 1.92 -33.63 -35.81
C GLU A 141 2.45 -33.83 -34.38
N LYS A 142 3.70 -34.29 -34.25
CA LYS A 142 4.33 -34.49 -32.93
C LYS A 142 4.70 -33.18 -32.26
N SER A 143 5.31 -32.25 -33.01
CA SER A 143 5.67 -30.92 -32.50
C SER A 143 4.42 -30.18 -32.02
N CYS A 144 3.33 -30.26 -32.78
CA CYS A 144 2.10 -29.53 -32.49
C CYS A 144 1.23 -30.12 -31.37
N ALA A 145 1.58 -31.30 -30.87
CA ALA A 145 0.83 -31.99 -29.83
C ALA A 145 1.57 -32.03 -28.48
N THR A 146 2.77 -31.43 -28.39
CA THR A 146 3.65 -31.60 -27.23
C THR A 146 4.21 -30.28 -26.74
N THR A 147 4.02 -30.02 -25.45
CA THR A 147 4.78 -29.05 -24.65
C THR A 147 5.12 -29.71 -23.32
N GLU A 148 6.21 -29.30 -22.66
CA GLU A 148 6.67 -29.92 -21.42
C GLU A 148 6.99 -28.87 -20.37
N GLU A 149 6.48 -29.05 -19.15
CA GLU A 149 7.00 -28.36 -17.97
C GLU A 149 8.27 -29.09 -17.52
N VAL A 150 9.41 -28.43 -17.70
CA VAL A 150 10.74 -29.03 -17.56
C VAL A 150 11.36 -28.70 -16.21
N TYR A 151 10.89 -27.61 -15.59
CA TYR A 151 11.14 -27.22 -14.21
C TYR A 151 9.78 -26.93 -13.60
N ALA A 152 9.35 -27.78 -12.66
CA ALA A 152 8.04 -27.68 -12.07
C ALA A 152 7.91 -26.44 -11.19
N LEU A 153 6.74 -25.82 -11.21
CA LEU A 153 6.44 -24.66 -10.39
C LEU A 153 6.72 -24.90 -8.90
N GLY A 154 7.57 -24.05 -8.33
CA GLY A 154 7.96 -24.07 -6.92
C GLY A 154 9.18 -23.21 -6.66
N GLU A 155 9.69 -23.24 -5.42
CA GLU A 155 10.89 -22.49 -5.00
C GLU A 155 12.04 -22.62 -6.01
N TYR A 156 12.70 -21.49 -6.29
CA TYR A 156 13.79 -21.45 -7.26
C TYR A 156 15.03 -22.23 -6.79
N ASN A 157 15.58 -23.06 -7.69
CA ASN A 157 16.83 -23.76 -7.48
C ASN A 157 17.71 -23.64 -8.73
N GLU A 158 18.76 -22.80 -8.65
CA GLU A 158 19.69 -22.48 -9.75
C GLU A 158 20.23 -23.73 -10.46
N ASP A 159 20.64 -24.72 -9.67
CA ASP A 159 21.25 -25.97 -10.13
C ASP A 159 20.28 -26.84 -10.95
N ASN A 160 19.01 -26.90 -10.54
CA ASN A 160 17.96 -27.67 -11.20
C ASN A 160 17.39 -26.93 -12.41
N CYS A 161 17.23 -25.61 -12.31
CA CYS A 161 16.81 -24.73 -13.39
C CYS A 161 17.78 -24.86 -14.58
N THR A 162 19.07 -24.62 -14.33
CA THR A 162 20.13 -24.67 -15.35
C THR A 162 20.20 -26.04 -16.03
N LYS A 163 20.21 -27.13 -15.25
CA LYS A 163 20.21 -28.50 -15.79
C LYS A 163 18.98 -28.83 -16.61
N SER A 164 17.85 -28.17 -16.36
CA SER A 164 16.62 -28.37 -17.12
C SER A 164 16.72 -27.69 -18.48
N LEU A 165 17.17 -26.44 -18.53
CA LEU A 165 17.38 -25.69 -19.78
C LEU A 165 18.39 -26.36 -20.73
N GLU A 166 19.44 -27.00 -20.22
CA GLU A 166 20.48 -27.65 -21.04
C GLU A 166 19.97 -28.84 -21.88
N LYS A 167 18.81 -29.44 -21.55
CA LYS A 167 18.33 -30.69 -22.18
C LYS A 167 17.76 -30.53 -23.58
N PHE A 168 17.50 -29.30 -24.02
CA PHE A 168 16.69 -29.04 -25.21
C PHE A 168 17.51 -28.47 -26.37
N SER A 169 17.07 -28.78 -27.58
CA SER A 169 17.65 -28.27 -28.82
C SER A 169 16.55 -27.81 -29.77
N PRO A 170 16.81 -26.79 -30.60
CA PRO A 170 15.83 -26.23 -31.52
C PRO A 170 15.52 -27.21 -32.65
N THR A 171 14.27 -27.71 -32.75
CA THR A 171 13.97 -28.79 -33.72
C THR A 171 12.59 -28.78 -34.37
N GLY A 172 11.53 -28.35 -33.70
CA GLY A 172 10.14 -28.59 -34.14
C GLY A 172 9.43 -27.37 -34.71
N TYR A 173 8.10 -27.44 -34.67
CA TYR A 173 7.16 -26.34 -34.94
C TYR A 173 6.81 -25.60 -33.64
N THR A 174 6.12 -24.47 -33.76
CA THR A 174 5.79 -23.52 -32.68
C THR A 174 4.32 -23.66 -32.26
N PRO A 175 3.98 -24.55 -31.30
CA PRO A 175 2.62 -24.69 -30.75
C PRO A 175 2.36 -23.70 -29.60
N LEU A 176 2.43 -22.42 -29.89
CA LEU A 176 2.34 -21.34 -28.89
C LEU A 176 0.99 -21.34 -28.14
N ALA A 177 -0.12 -21.52 -28.84
CA ALA A 177 -1.46 -21.61 -28.25
C ALA A 177 -1.57 -22.79 -27.27
N LEU A 178 -0.98 -23.94 -27.63
CA LEU A 178 -0.96 -25.10 -26.73
C LEU A 178 -0.05 -24.84 -25.52
N ALA A 179 1.06 -24.14 -25.70
CA ALA A 179 1.96 -23.78 -24.60
C ALA A 179 1.28 -22.86 -23.58
N ILE A 180 0.52 -21.85 -24.05
CA ILE A 180 -0.28 -20.97 -23.21
C ILE A 180 -1.40 -21.76 -22.51
N GLU A 181 -2.09 -22.63 -23.23
CA GLU A 181 -3.14 -23.48 -22.65
C GLU A 181 -2.59 -24.40 -21.54
N ASP A 182 -1.44 -25.03 -21.77
CA ASP A 182 -0.82 -25.93 -20.79
C ASP A 182 -0.19 -25.17 -19.61
N ALA A 183 0.35 -23.98 -19.83
CA ALA A 183 0.80 -23.08 -18.77
C ALA A 183 -0.35 -22.71 -17.82
N ALA A 184 -1.53 -22.40 -18.39
CA ALA A 184 -2.72 -22.14 -17.58
C ALA A 184 -3.08 -23.35 -16.71
N LYS A 185 -2.94 -24.59 -17.24
CA LYS A 185 -3.20 -25.82 -16.48
C LYS A 185 -2.22 -26.02 -15.32
N ASP A 186 -0.96 -25.63 -15.49
CA ASP A 186 0.04 -25.70 -14.41
C ASP A 186 -0.36 -24.79 -13.24
N MET A 187 -0.95 -23.63 -13.55
CA MET A 187 -1.39 -22.62 -12.59
C MET A 187 -2.84 -22.80 -12.09
N GLU A 188 -3.62 -23.76 -12.60
CA GLU A 188 -5.04 -23.94 -12.22
C GLU A 188 -5.27 -24.15 -10.71
N LYS A 189 -4.25 -24.66 -10.01
CA LYS A 189 -4.27 -24.88 -8.56
C LYS A 189 -3.82 -23.66 -7.75
N LEU A 190 -3.27 -22.65 -8.43
CA LEU A 190 -2.66 -21.44 -7.89
C LEU A 190 -3.53 -20.26 -8.32
N LYS A 191 -4.73 -20.23 -7.75
CA LYS A 191 -5.78 -19.26 -8.06
C LYS A 191 -6.40 -18.75 -6.77
N GLY A 192 -6.90 -17.53 -6.80
CA GLY A 192 -7.47 -16.86 -5.65
C GLY A 192 -7.14 -15.38 -5.68
N ASN A 193 -7.74 -14.63 -4.77
CA ASN A 193 -7.45 -13.19 -4.64
C ASN A 193 -6.02 -12.93 -4.13
N ASP A 194 -5.35 -13.99 -3.65
CA ASP A 194 -4.05 -14.01 -2.97
C ASP A 194 -2.97 -14.73 -3.80
N VAL A 195 -3.09 -14.73 -5.13
CA VAL A 195 -2.10 -15.35 -6.03
C VAL A 195 -1.81 -14.42 -7.20
N ARG A 196 -0.51 -14.16 -7.46
CA ARG A 196 -0.09 -13.38 -8.62
C ARG A 196 0.66 -14.26 -9.61
N ASN A 197 0.05 -14.46 -10.77
CA ASN A 197 0.59 -15.29 -11.84
C ASN A 197 1.15 -14.40 -12.95
N ILE A 198 2.43 -14.58 -13.30
CA ILE A 198 3.08 -13.87 -14.40
C ILE A 198 3.67 -14.92 -15.35
N VAL A 199 3.38 -14.78 -16.64
CA VAL A 199 3.90 -15.64 -17.69
C VAL A 199 4.80 -14.81 -18.60
N TYR A 200 6.06 -15.21 -18.76
CA TYR A 200 6.98 -14.64 -19.74
C TYR A 200 7.19 -15.63 -20.88
N ILE A 201 6.81 -15.26 -22.11
CA ILE A 201 7.03 -16.10 -23.29
C ILE A 201 8.19 -15.56 -24.09
N VAL A 202 9.25 -16.35 -24.25
CA VAL A 202 10.38 -16.04 -25.13
C VAL A 202 10.16 -16.79 -26.45
N SER A 203 9.92 -16.05 -27.53
CA SER A 203 9.66 -16.63 -28.86
C SER A 203 10.33 -15.85 -29.97
N ASP A 204 10.79 -16.57 -31.01
CA ASP A 204 11.38 -15.98 -32.21
C ASP A 204 10.44 -16.00 -33.43
N GLY A 205 9.16 -16.31 -33.24
CA GLY A 205 8.21 -16.31 -34.35
C GLY A 205 6.76 -16.62 -33.99
N LYS A 206 5.91 -16.66 -35.02
CA LYS A 206 4.47 -16.89 -34.85
C LYS A 206 4.09 -18.36 -34.63
N GLU A 207 2.87 -18.56 -34.14
CA GLU A 207 2.18 -19.86 -34.12
C GLU A 207 2.19 -20.57 -35.50
N THR A 208 2.62 -21.83 -35.54
CA THR A 208 2.70 -22.62 -36.80
C THR A 208 1.92 -23.94 -36.76
N CYS A 209 1.24 -24.23 -35.66
CA CYS A 209 0.45 -25.44 -35.44
C CYS A 209 -1.06 -25.24 -35.63
N GLY A 210 -1.49 -24.00 -35.89
CA GLY A 210 -2.88 -23.69 -36.25
C GLY A 210 -3.80 -23.49 -35.05
N GLY A 211 -3.24 -23.28 -33.86
CA GLY A 211 -3.97 -22.79 -32.70
C GLY A 211 -4.23 -21.28 -32.75
N ASP A 212 -4.89 -20.76 -31.72
CA ASP A 212 -5.19 -19.34 -31.55
C ASP A 212 -4.57 -18.84 -30.23
N PRO A 213 -3.33 -18.33 -30.24
CA PRO A 213 -2.63 -17.94 -29.02
C PRO A 213 -3.23 -16.68 -28.37
N ILE A 214 -3.87 -15.80 -29.14
CA ILE A 214 -4.54 -14.60 -28.63
C ILE A 214 -5.73 -15.03 -27.77
N ALA A 215 -6.57 -15.93 -28.30
CA ALA A 215 -7.70 -16.46 -27.55
C ALA A 215 -7.27 -17.21 -26.27
N GLN A 216 -6.12 -17.89 -26.28
CA GLN A 216 -5.59 -18.58 -25.09
C GLN A 216 -5.05 -17.59 -24.05
N ALA A 217 -4.36 -16.53 -24.47
CA ALA A 217 -3.89 -15.49 -23.55
C ALA A 217 -5.06 -14.73 -22.89
N GLU A 218 -6.08 -14.35 -23.68
CA GLU A 218 -7.30 -13.72 -23.18
C GLU A 218 -8.03 -14.65 -22.19
N ALA A 219 -8.11 -15.95 -22.51
CA ALA A 219 -8.73 -16.93 -21.63
C ALA A 219 -7.96 -17.12 -20.32
N MET A 220 -6.62 -17.14 -20.37
CA MET A 220 -5.77 -17.25 -19.19
C MET A 220 -5.96 -16.04 -18.27
N HIS A 221 -5.88 -14.83 -18.82
CA HIS A 221 -6.04 -13.59 -18.06
C HIS A 221 -7.46 -13.45 -17.48
N SER A 222 -8.49 -13.77 -18.27
CA SER A 222 -9.90 -13.63 -17.86
C SER A 222 -10.39 -14.76 -16.94
N SER A 223 -9.57 -15.79 -16.71
CA SER A 223 -9.90 -16.89 -15.80
C SER A 223 -9.62 -16.51 -14.34
N ASP A 224 -9.99 -17.39 -13.41
CA ASP A 224 -9.66 -17.24 -11.99
C ASP A 224 -8.13 -17.25 -11.72
N ILE A 225 -7.30 -17.59 -12.72
CA ILE A 225 -5.83 -17.53 -12.63
C ILE A 225 -5.36 -16.07 -12.70
N GLY A 226 -6.04 -15.20 -13.45
CA GLY A 226 -5.71 -13.77 -13.56
C GLY A 226 -4.32 -13.46 -14.09
N ALA A 227 -3.67 -14.39 -14.82
CA ALA A 227 -2.27 -14.24 -15.17
C ALA A 227 -2.02 -13.07 -16.13
N ILE A 228 -0.89 -12.39 -15.94
CA ILE A 228 -0.35 -11.41 -16.89
C ILE A 228 0.56 -12.16 -17.87
N VAL A 229 0.33 -12.00 -19.17
CA VAL A 229 1.13 -12.67 -20.21
C VAL A 229 2.02 -11.65 -20.92
N ASN A 230 3.31 -11.68 -20.58
CA ASN A 230 4.36 -10.89 -21.21
C ASN A 230 4.99 -11.69 -22.35
N ILE A 231 5.33 -11.01 -23.44
CA ILE A 231 6.00 -11.62 -24.60
C ILE A 231 7.34 -10.95 -24.83
N ILE A 232 8.39 -11.75 -25.02
CA ILE A 232 9.72 -11.32 -25.43
C ILE A 232 9.97 -11.87 -26.83
N GLY A 233 9.84 -11.00 -27.83
CA GLY A 233 10.15 -11.30 -29.22
C GLY A 233 11.66 -11.27 -29.46
N PHE A 234 12.26 -12.42 -29.72
CA PHE A 234 13.71 -12.55 -29.86
C PHE A 234 14.16 -12.72 -31.32
N ASP A 235 14.80 -11.67 -31.87
CA ASP A 235 15.24 -11.57 -33.27
C ASP A 235 14.13 -11.99 -34.25
N ILE A 236 13.02 -11.26 -34.19
CA ILE A 236 11.81 -11.52 -35.00
C ILE A 236 11.69 -10.56 -36.17
N GLU A 237 11.10 -11.03 -37.27
CA GLU A 237 10.75 -10.17 -38.39
C GLU A 237 9.52 -9.30 -38.06
N GLU A 238 9.47 -8.08 -38.59
CA GLU A 238 8.38 -7.11 -38.34
C GLU A 238 6.98 -7.67 -38.65
N ALA A 239 6.86 -8.56 -39.63
CA ALA A 239 5.59 -9.19 -39.99
C ALA A 239 5.05 -10.20 -38.96
N GLU A 240 5.91 -10.65 -38.03
CA GLU A 240 5.54 -11.59 -36.96
C GLU A 240 5.34 -10.87 -35.62
N ARG A 241 5.87 -9.64 -35.48
CA ARG A 241 5.74 -8.79 -34.30
C ARG A 241 4.29 -8.48 -33.93
N ASP A 242 3.49 -8.02 -34.89
CA ASP A 242 2.10 -7.63 -34.64
C ASP A 242 1.28 -8.77 -34.02
N ALA A 243 1.60 -10.03 -34.34
CA ALA A 243 0.93 -11.19 -33.77
C ALA A 243 1.34 -11.44 -32.31
N LEU A 244 2.60 -11.21 -31.96
CA LEU A 244 3.12 -11.35 -30.61
C LEU A 244 2.64 -10.20 -29.70
N GLU A 245 2.61 -8.97 -30.21
CA GLU A 245 2.03 -7.81 -29.52
C GLU A 245 0.56 -8.05 -29.16
N ALA A 246 -0.23 -8.59 -30.12
CA ALA A 246 -1.64 -8.88 -29.89
C ALA A 246 -1.86 -9.97 -28.81
N ILE A 247 -0.91 -10.89 -28.61
CA ILE A 247 -0.99 -11.90 -27.54
C ILE A 247 -0.72 -11.24 -26.18
N ALA A 248 0.31 -10.39 -26.10
CA ALA A 248 0.62 -9.66 -24.86
C ALA A 248 -0.57 -8.78 -24.44
N GLU A 249 -1.13 -8.01 -25.39
CA GLU A 249 -2.30 -7.16 -25.15
C GLU A 249 -3.51 -7.98 -24.68
N ALA A 250 -3.80 -9.11 -25.32
CA ALA A 250 -4.90 -10.00 -24.92
C ALA A 250 -4.70 -10.62 -23.53
N GLY A 251 -3.46 -10.87 -23.13
CA GLY A 251 -3.10 -11.35 -21.79
C GLY A 251 -2.84 -10.24 -20.77
N ASN A 252 -3.18 -8.98 -21.10
CA ASN A 252 -2.95 -7.79 -20.26
C ASN A 252 -1.49 -7.64 -19.79
N GLY A 253 -0.53 -8.04 -20.62
CA GLY A 253 0.90 -7.88 -20.41
C GLY A 253 1.56 -7.00 -21.48
N GLU A 254 2.87 -7.00 -21.48
CA GLU A 254 3.69 -6.18 -22.37
C GLU A 254 4.47 -7.01 -23.39
N TYR A 255 4.70 -6.41 -24.56
CA TYR A 255 5.57 -6.96 -25.59
C TYR A 255 6.93 -6.25 -25.53
N PHE A 256 7.99 -7.05 -25.45
CA PHE A 256 9.37 -6.61 -25.44
C PHE A 256 10.08 -7.11 -26.68
N HIS A 257 10.87 -6.23 -27.30
CA HIS A 257 11.62 -6.53 -28.51
C HIS A 257 13.11 -6.66 -28.19
N ALA A 258 13.72 -7.77 -28.60
CA ALA A 258 15.16 -8.01 -28.42
C ALA A 258 15.79 -8.58 -29.70
N ASP A 259 16.56 -7.78 -30.45
CA ASP A 259 17.26 -8.23 -31.67
C ASP A 259 18.61 -8.88 -31.34
N THR A 260 19.14 -8.63 -30.15
CA THR A 260 20.47 -9.10 -29.74
C THR A 260 20.46 -9.78 -28.37
N ALA A 261 21.50 -10.56 -28.09
CA ALA A 261 21.73 -11.13 -26.76
C ALA A 261 21.79 -10.05 -25.66
N LYS A 262 22.32 -8.88 -26.04
CA LYS A 262 22.48 -7.74 -25.15
C LYS A 262 21.12 -7.14 -24.81
N GLU A 263 20.29 -6.89 -25.82
CA GLU A 263 18.94 -6.36 -25.64
C GLU A 263 18.05 -7.34 -24.87
N LEU A 264 18.17 -8.65 -25.11
CA LEU A 264 17.42 -9.65 -24.34
C LEU A 264 17.75 -9.59 -22.84
N LYS A 265 19.03 -9.41 -22.49
CA LYS A 265 19.44 -9.19 -21.10
C LYS A 265 18.99 -7.82 -20.57
N GLU A 266 19.07 -6.78 -21.38
CA GLU A 266 18.62 -5.43 -21.01
C GLU A 266 17.11 -5.38 -20.75
N THR A 267 16.29 -6.12 -21.50
CA THR A 267 14.85 -6.26 -21.24
C THR A 267 14.59 -6.83 -19.85
N PHE A 268 15.21 -7.95 -19.50
CA PHE A 268 15.03 -8.53 -18.16
C PHE A 268 15.58 -7.64 -17.04
N GLU A 269 16.63 -6.87 -17.32
CA GLU A 269 17.18 -5.88 -16.39
C GLU A 269 16.26 -4.65 -16.22
N GLU A 270 15.62 -4.18 -17.30
CA GLU A 270 14.62 -3.12 -17.27
C GLU A 270 13.41 -3.53 -16.43
N GLU A 271 12.94 -4.77 -16.57
CA GLU A 271 11.87 -5.34 -15.75
C GLU A 271 12.24 -5.39 -14.25
N ARG A 272 13.48 -5.75 -13.92
CA ARG A 272 14.01 -5.69 -12.55
C ARG A 272 14.02 -4.26 -12.01
N LEU A 273 14.50 -3.30 -12.80
CA LEU A 273 14.54 -1.89 -12.41
C LEU A 273 13.13 -1.31 -12.23
N ALA A 274 12.16 -1.77 -13.03
CA ALA A 274 10.75 -1.41 -12.87
C ALA A 274 10.21 -1.88 -11.51
N LEU A 275 10.56 -3.09 -11.06
CA LEU A 275 10.23 -3.58 -9.71
C LEU A 275 10.85 -2.71 -8.60
N ILE A 276 12.14 -2.36 -8.70
CA ILE A 276 12.83 -1.46 -7.74
C ILE A 276 12.14 -0.09 -7.66
N LYS A 277 11.68 0.42 -8.80
CA LYS A 277 10.98 1.70 -8.91
C LYS A 277 9.60 1.61 -8.24
N ALA A 278 8.84 0.56 -8.53
CA ALA A 278 7.53 0.33 -7.93
C ALA A 278 7.60 0.26 -6.39
N TRP A 279 8.63 -0.39 -5.83
CA TRP A 279 8.89 -0.37 -4.38
C TRP A 279 9.20 1.03 -3.84
N GLY A 280 9.96 1.83 -4.60
CA GLY A 280 10.22 3.22 -4.23
C GLY A 280 8.95 4.08 -4.19
N GLU A 281 8.05 3.88 -5.15
CA GLU A 281 6.75 4.55 -5.24
C GLU A 281 5.82 4.10 -4.11
N TRP A 282 5.74 2.80 -3.84
CA TRP A 282 4.95 2.26 -2.72
C TRP A 282 5.38 2.81 -1.36
N ILE A 283 6.68 2.93 -1.08
CA ILE A 283 7.16 3.59 0.15
C ILE A 283 6.68 5.04 0.21
N HIS A 284 6.81 5.77 -0.91
CA HIS A 284 6.45 7.18 -0.96
C HIS A 284 4.95 7.39 -0.68
N ASP A 285 4.10 6.60 -1.32
CA ASP A 285 2.65 6.74 -1.26
C ASP A 285 2.12 6.39 0.14
N ASN A 286 2.54 5.26 0.73
CA ASN A 286 2.11 4.88 2.08
C ASN A 286 2.65 5.84 3.15
N VAL A 287 3.89 6.31 3.03
CA VAL A 287 4.45 7.30 3.97
C VAL A 287 3.71 8.64 3.87
N THR A 288 3.37 9.07 2.66
CA THR A 288 2.68 10.34 2.43
C THR A 288 1.24 10.27 2.94
N SER A 289 0.51 9.19 2.59
CA SER A 289 -0.83 8.92 3.12
C SER A 289 -0.84 8.90 4.65
N ASN A 290 0.11 8.19 5.28
CA ASN A 290 0.17 8.17 6.75
C ASN A 290 0.43 9.57 7.35
N TYR A 291 1.27 10.41 6.75
CA TYR A 291 1.43 11.80 7.23
C TYR A 291 0.13 12.60 7.12
N GLU A 292 -0.63 12.41 6.05
CA GLU A 292 -1.93 13.07 5.85
C GLU A 292 -2.91 12.62 6.94
N GLN A 293 -3.06 11.31 7.16
CA GLN A 293 -3.91 10.74 8.21
C GLN A 293 -3.53 11.21 9.61
N VAL A 294 -2.22 11.27 9.94
CA VAL A 294 -1.77 11.83 11.23
C VAL A 294 -2.23 13.29 11.39
N SER A 295 -2.19 14.09 10.32
CA SER A 295 -2.64 15.49 10.36
C SER A 295 -4.11 15.63 10.72
N GLU A 296 -4.95 14.67 10.31
CA GLU A 296 -6.40 14.66 10.61
C GLU A 296 -6.69 14.59 12.11
N TYR A 297 -5.77 14.03 12.90
CA TYR A 297 -5.86 14.03 14.38
C TYR A 297 -5.17 15.25 15.01
N ILE A 298 -4.00 15.62 14.47
CA ILE A 298 -3.17 16.68 15.04
C ILE A 298 -3.82 18.06 14.90
N ASP A 299 -4.36 18.38 13.73
CA ASP A 299 -4.86 19.72 13.45
C ASP A 299 -6.10 20.08 14.28
N PRO A 300 -7.17 19.25 14.33
CA PRO A 300 -8.32 19.51 15.20
C PRO A 300 -7.93 19.51 16.67
N SER A 301 -6.98 18.67 17.08
CA SER A 301 -6.49 18.64 18.47
C SER A 301 -5.85 19.96 18.90
N TYR A 302 -5.04 20.60 18.04
CA TYR A 302 -4.49 21.92 18.34
C TYR A 302 -5.56 23.01 18.38
N GLU A 303 -6.48 23.01 17.41
CA GLU A 303 -7.55 23.99 17.31
C GLU A 303 -8.46 23.94 18.55
N LEU A 304 -9.02 22.77 18.84
CA LEU A 304 -9.94 22.56 19.95
C LEU A 304 -9.27 22.80 21.32
N SER A 305 -8.02 22.36 21.50
CA SER A 305 -7.27 22.60 22.74
C SER A 305 -7.02 24.09 22.96
N SER A 306 -6.72 24.84 21.90
CA SER A 306 -6.53 26.29 21.97
C SER A 306 -7.83 27.00 22.32
N GLU A 307 -8.91 26.70 21.58
CA GLU A 307 -10.23 27.30 21.82
C GLU A 307 -10.74 27.04 23.24
N ALA A 308 -10.62 25.80 23.75
CA ALA A 308 -11.03 25.44 25.10
C ALA A 308 -10.20 26.17 26.16
N SER A 309 -8.89 26.31 25.93
CA SER A 309 -7.99 27.03 26.83
C SER A 309 -8.30 28.52 26.88
N ASP A 310 -8.62 29.13 25.74
CA ASP A 310 -8.98 30.54 25.64
C ASP A 310 -10.33 30.82 26.27
N LEU A 311 -11.32 29.95 26.05
CA LEU A 311 -12.60 30.00 26.76
C LEU A 311 -12.40 29.98 28.28
N SER A 312 -11.52 29.11 28.79
CA SER A 312 -11.20 29.04 30.22
C SER A 312 -10.54 30.31 30.76
N ARG A 313 -9.64 30.94 30.00
CA ARG A 313 -9.01 32.21 30.39
C ARG A 313 -10.00 33.37 30.41
N GLU A 314 -10.87 33.45 29.41
CA GLU A 314 -11.90 34.48 29.36
C GLU A 314 -12.91 34.32 30.50
N GLU A 315 -13.35 33.09 30.75
CA GLU A 315 -14.24 32.75 31.87
C GLU A 315 -13.59 33.15 33.21
N GLU A 316 -12.34 32.77 33.45
CA GLU A 316 -11.59 33.12 34.66
C GLU A 316 -11.51 34.64 34.85
N SER A 317 -11.21 35.39 33.78
CA SER A 317 -11.11 36.85 33.83
C SER A 317 -12.45 37.47 34.22
N ARG A 318 -13.54 37.08 33.55
CA ARG A 318 -14.88 37.62 33.80
C ARG A 318 -15.34 37.29 35.22
N GLN A 319 -15.13 36.05 35.68
CA GLN A 319 -15.47 35.64 37.04
C GLN A 319 -14.68 36.46 38.07
N LYS A 320 -13.39 36.70 37.85
CA LYS A 320 -12.58 37.58 38.72
C LYS A 320 -13.08 39.02 38.71
N ASP A 321 -13.51 39.55 37.57
CA ASP A 321 -14.08 40.90 37.49
C ASP A 321 -15.37 41.01 38.31
N LEU A 322 -16.25 40.00 38.24
CA LEU A 322 -17.45 39.90 39.08
C LEU A 322 -17.11 39.86 40.58
N THR A 323 -16.05 39.14 40.98
CA THR A 323 -15.63 39.16 42.40
C THR A 323 -15.15 40.54 42.87
N ARG A 324 -14.56 41.35 41.98
CA ARG A 324 -14.16 42.72 42.34
C ARG A 324 -15.38 43.61 42.51
N TYR A 325 -16.39 43.43 41.66
CA TYR A 325 -17.67 44.10 41.85
C TYR A 325 -18.33 43.72 43.19
N MET A 326 -18.33 42.44 43.57
CA MET A 326 -18.84 41.99 44.87
C MET A 326 -18.06 42.63 46.04
N GLU A 327 -16.73 42.70 45.94
CA GLU A 327 -15.86 43.36 46.93
C GLU A 327 -16.17 44.86 47.10
N GLU A 328 -16.66 45.53 46.05
CA GLU A 328 -17.06 46.94 46.09
C GLU A 328 -18.48 47.17 46.62
N THR A 329 -19.35 46.16 46.56
CA THR A 329 -20.81 46.31 46.77
C THR A 329 -21.36 45.59 47.99
N MET A 330 -20.73 44.50 48.43
CA MET A 330 -21.18 43.67 49.57
C MET A 330 -20.38 43.96 50.84
N GLU A 331 -21.04 44.03 52.00
CA GLU A 331 -20.36 44.35 53.28
C GLU A 331 -19.53 43.18 53.83
N GLU A 332 -19.97 41.93 53.64
CA GLU A 332 -19.34 40.72 54.19
C GLU A 332 -19.07 39.67 53.09
N VAL A 333 -18.05 39.90 52.25
CA VAL A 333 -17.61 38.96 51.21
C VAL A 333 -16.11 38.67 51.27
N ASP A 334 -15.73 37.39 51.31
CA ASP A 334 -14.33 36.97 51.14
C ASP A 334 -13.99 36.82 49.64
N ALA A 335 -13.79 37.96 48.99
CA ALA A 335 -13.45 38.01 47.57
C ALA A 335 -12.09 37.36 47.25
N ILE A 336 -11.17 37.28 48.22
CA ILE A 336 -9.88 36.61 48.06
C ILE A 336 -10.07 35.11 47.96
N GLY A 337 -10.85 34.52 48.87
CA GLY A 337 -11.20 33.09 48.85
C GLY A 337 -11.88 32.69 47.55
N ILE A 338 -12.88 33.48 47.10
CA ILE A 338 -13.60 33.21 45.84
C ILE A 338 -12.63 33.26 44.64
N ARG A 339 -11.76 34.28 44.55
CA ARG A 339 -10.77 34.38 43.46
C ARG A 339 -9.75 33.25 43.46
N SER A 340 -9.39 32.73 44.64
CA SER A 340 -8.53 31.54 44.75
C SER A 340 -9.22 30.34 44.10
N LEU A 341 -10.47 30.05 44.49
CA LEU A 341 -11.25 28.93 43.93
C LEU A 341 -11.46 29.03 42.42
N ILE A 342 -11.72 30.24 41.91
CA ILE A 342 -11.80 30.52 40.46
C ILE A 342 -10.47 30.19 39.77
N THR A 343 -9.35 30.63 40.36
CA THR A 343 -8.02 30.40 39.80
C THR A 343 -7.70 28.91 39.78
N ASP A 344 -7.92 28.20 40.90
CA ASP A 344 -7.65 26.78 41.03
C ASP A 344 -8.44 25.98 39.99
N ARG A 345 -9.75 26.21 39.89
CA ARG A 345 -10.58 25.56 38.86
C ARG A 345 -10.08 25.85 37.44
N SER A 346 -9.73 27.10 37.14
CA SER A 346 -9.27 27.47 35.79
C SER A 346 -7.94 26.81 35.41
N LEU A 347 -7.04 26.64 36.40
CA LEU A 347 -5.77 25.95 36.21
C LEU A 347 -6.00 24.46 36.00
N ASP A 348 -6.82 23.83 36.85
CA ASP A 348 -7.16 22.41 36.72
C ASP A 348 -7.82 22.10 35.37
N MET A 349 -8.73 22.96 34.91
CA MET A 349 -9.37 22.81 33.61
C MET A 349 -8.39 22.93 32.44
N ARG A 350 -7.52 23.94 32.44
CA ARG A 350 -6.53 24.11 31.37
C ARG A 350 -5.48 23.00 31.39
N GLU A 351 -5.13 22.50 32.57
CA GLU A 351 -4.21 21.37 32.68
C GLU A 351 -4.86 20.09 32.14
N TYR A 352 -6.12 19.82 32.47
CA TYR A 352 -6.89 18.73 31.88
C TYR A 352 -6.94 18.85 30.35
N ILE A 353 -7.37 19.99 29.80
CA ILE A 353 -7.40 20.25 28.36
C ILE A 353 -6.00 20.04 27.75
N ARG A 354 -4.94 20.52 28.40
CA ARG A 354 -3.58 20.39 27.87
C ARG A 354 -3.16 18.92 27.79
N MET A 355 -3.42 18.14 28.85
CA MET A 355 -2.98 16.76 28.97
C MET A 355 -3.74 15.85 27.99
N GLU A 356 -5.06 15.88 27.99
CA GLU A 356 -5.87 14.97 27.15
C GLU A 356 -5.60 15.18 25.65
N PHE A 357 -5.55 16.44 25.20
CA PHE A 357 -5.20 16.74 23.80
C PHE A 357 -3.72 16.47 23.49
N LEU A 358 -2.83 16.52 24.48
CA LEU A 358 -1.43 16.15 24.30
C LEU A 358 -1.29 14.63 24.10
N ASP A 359 -2.07 13.83 24.80
CA ASP A 359 -2.02 12.38 24.71
C ASP A 359 -2.47 11.91 23.31
N ILE A 360 -3.59 12.43 22.79
CA ILE A 360 -4.03 12.17 21.39
C ILE A 360 -2.93 12.49 20.37
N ARG A 361 -2.23 13.62 20.56
CA ARG A 361 -1.14 14.02 19.64
C ARG A 361 0.11 13.16 19.78
N GLN A 362 0.33 12.54 20.94
CA GLN A 362 1.44 11.61 21.13
C GLN A 362 1.10 10.29 20.48
N GLU A 363 -0.08 9.73 20.78
CA GLU A 363 -0.61 8.49 20.20
C GLU A 363 -0.58 8.52 18.66
N ALA A 364 -1.21 9.53 18.04
CA ALA A 364 -1.20 9.66 16.58
C ALA A 364 0.21 9.81 15.98
N ARG A 365 1.17 10.42 16.70
CA ARG A 365 2.56 10.56 16.21
C ARG A 365 3.35 9.27 16.35
N GLU A 366 3.16 8.56 17.46
CA GLU A 366 3.86 7.32 17.79
C GLU A 366 3.40 6.20 16.85
N GLU A 367 2.09 5.94 16.78
CA GLU A 367 1.52 4.92 15.88
C GLU A 367 1.82 5.23 14.42
N GLY A 368 1.63 6.49 13.98
CA GLY A 368 2.00 6.88 12.62
C GLY A 368 3.50 6.78 12.36
N LEU A 369 4.37 6.91 13.38
CA LEU A 369 5.80 6.68 13.21
C LEU A 369 6.12 5.20 13.02
N GLU A 370 5.46 4.32 13.77
CA GLU A 370 5.63 2.87 13.66
C GLU A 370 5.26 2.39 12.25
N ILE A 371 4.08 2.78 11.73
CA ILE A 371 3.65 2.45 10.36
C ILE A 371 4.67 2.91 9.32
N ARG A 372 5.16 4.16 9.42
CA ARG A 372 6.16 4.68 8.47
C ARG A 372 7.51 4.00 8.60
N GLN A 373 7.87 3.46 9.77
CA GLN A 373 9.11 2.71 9.94
C GLN A 373 8.98 1.34 9.28
N GLU A 374 7.88 0.64 9.52
CA GLU A 374 7.58 -0.65 8.90
C GLU A 374 7.59 -0.57 7.37
N VAL A 375 6.84 0.37 6.78
CA VAL A 375 6.80 0.61 5.33
C VAL A 375 8.21 0.86 4.77
N ARG A 376 9.03 1.66 5.46
CA ARG A 376 10.37 1.98 4.99
C ARG A 376 11.33 0.81 5.12
N GLU A 377 11.27 0.07 6.22
CA GLU A 377 12.12 -1.09 6.46
C GLU A 377 11.88 -2.13 5.38
N ARG A 378 10.62 -2.57 5.23
CA ARG A 378 10.20 -3.53 4.22
C ARG A 378 10.56 -3.08 2.80
N GLY A 379 10.14 -1.89 2.39
CA GLY A 379 10.40 -1.43 1.02
C GLY A 379 11.88 -1.14 0.73
N LEU A 380 12.72 -0.84 1.73
CA LEU A 380 14.16 -0.65 1.52
C LEU A 380 14.92 -1.98 1.48
N GLU A 381 14.51 -2.97 2.28
CA GLU A 381 15.05 -4.33 2.26
C GLU A 381 14.88 -4.94 0.86
N GLU A 382 13.65 -4.96 0.35
CA GLU A 382 13.33 -5.48 -0.99
C GLU A 382 14.09 -4.77 -2.12
N ARG A 383 14.20 -3.44 -2.04
CA ARG A 383 14.99 -2.67 -3.03
C ARG A 383 16.47 -2.95 -2.92
N GLN A 384 16.98 -3.27 -1.74
CA GLN A 384 18.38 -3.58 -1.52
C GLN A 384 18.70 -4.99 -2.01
N GLU A 385 17.82 -5.96 -1.74
CA GLU A 385 17.92 -7.32 -2.30
C GLU A 385 17.96 -7.25 -3.82
N LEU A 386 16.96 -6.60 -4.44
CA LEU A 386 16.94 -6.43 -5.89
C LEU A 386 18.23 -5.80 -6.44
N ARG A 387 18.89 -4.89 -5.70
CA ARG A 387 20.13 -4.19 -6.11
C ARG A 387 21.42 -4.98 -5.90
N ASP A 388 21.51 -5.78 -4.84
CA ASP A 388 22.72 -6.53 -4.49
C ASP A 388 22.94 -7.77 -5.38
N MET A 389 22.06 -7.96 -6.36
CA MET A 389 22.07 -9.04 -7.35
C MET A 389 22.94 -8.74 -8.60
N ASP A 390 23.65 -7.60 -8.61
CA ASP A 390 24.60 -7.15 -9.67
C ASP A 390 25.98 -7.84 -9.66
#